data_AF-A0A399UIZ6-F1
#
_entry.id   AF-A0A399UIZ6-F1
#
_cell.length_a   1.000
_cell.length_b   1.000
_cell.length_c   1.000
_cell.angle_alpha   90.00
_cell.angle_beta   90.00
_cell.angle_gamma   90.00
#
_symmetry.space_group_name_H-M   'P 1'
#
loop_
_entity.id
_entity.type
_entity.pdbx_description
1 polymer ?
#
loop_
_entity_poly.entity_id
_entity_poly.type
_entity_poly.pdbx_seq_one_letter_code
_entity_poly.pdbx_strand_id
1 'polypeptide(L)'
;MLTLSKQYTPAGRRYVLRTFAFMIPYMLICVAMMTTDAFDELMGKPAGWALAAAVAAPVVGQLWATLALMRESDEFVRMVAAKQFIIASGLAMAAATFWGFGESFAGAPHLPAWLIYPLFWAAFGLVAPFIRSSN
;
A
#
# COMPACT_ATOMS: atom_id res chain seq x y z
N MET A 1 10.88 -13.13 -18.73
CA MET A 1 12.07 -12.70 -17.99
C MET A 1 11.69 -11.49 -17.14
N LEU A 2 11.46 -11.69 -15.84
CA LEU A 2 11.18 -10.62 -14.89
C LEU A 2 12.44 -9.77 -14.74
N THR A 3 12.34 -8.48 -15.02
CA THR A 3 13.44 -7.52 -15.01
C THR A 3 13.99 -7.28 -13.59
N LEU A 4 14.81 -8.21 -13.09
CA LEU A 4 15.72 -7.97 -11.96
C LEU A 4 16.74 -6.86 -12.26
N SER A 5 16.90 -6.48 -13.54
CA SER A 5 17.82 -5.44 -14.00
C SER A 5 17.51 -4.03 -13.49
N LYS A 6 16.27 -3.73 -13.05
CA LYS A 6 15.92 -2.40 -12.50
C LYS A 6 16.48 -2.15 -11.09
N GLN A 7 16.85 -3.21 -10.35
CA GLN A 7 17.38 -3.08 -8.99
C GLN A 7 18.82 -2.53 -8.93
N TYR A 8 19.53 -2.48 -10.07
CA TYR A 8 20.92 -1.99 -10.12
C TYR A 8 21.03 -0.46 -10.26
N THR A 9 19.91 0.26 -10.43
CA THR A 9 19.93 1.72 -10.42
C THR A 9 20.03 2.25 -8.99
N PRO A 10 20.75 3.36 -8.74
CA PRO A 10 20.79 3.99 -7.42
C PRO A 10 19.39 4.33 -6.87
N ALA A 11 18.47 4.74 -7.74
CA ALA A 11 17.07 5.01 -7.40
C ALA A 11 16.33 3.73 -6.95
N GLY A 12 16.48 2.63 -7.68
CA GLY A 12 15.92 1.33 -7.31
C GLY A 12 16.42 0.83 -5.97
N ARG A 13 17.73 0.96 -5.69
CA ARG A 13 18.33 0.57 -4.40
C ARG A 13 17.78 1.40 -3.24
N ARG A 14 17.65 2.73 -3.42
CA ARG A 14 17.04 3.62 -2.41
C ARG A 14 15.56 3.26 -2.16
N TYR A 15 14.82 2.95 -3.22
CA TYR A 15 13.44 2.51 -3.09
C TYR A 15 13.33 1.22 -2.28
N VAL A 16 14.09 0.19 -2.63
CA VAL A 16 14.08 -1.10 -1.91
C VAL A 16 14.43 -0.90 -0.42
N LEU A 17 15.45 -0.09 -0.12
CA LEU A 17 15.83 0.21 1.25
C LEU A 17 14.69 0.92 2.02
N ARG A 18 14.06 1.94 1.41
CA ARG A 18 12.92 2.66 2.00
C ARG A 18 11.74 1.70 2.22
N THR A 19 11.45 0.84 1.25
CA THR A 19 10.37 -0.14 1.36
C THR A 19 10.59 -1.11 2.50
N PHE A 20 11.79 -1.68 2.65
CA PHE A 20 12.09 -2.51 3.82
C PHE A 20 12.01 -1.73 5.13
N ALA A 21 12.54 -0.51 5.16
CA ALA A 21 12.52 0.34 6.35
C ALA A 21 11.11 0.67 6.84
N PHE A 22 10.12 0.79 5.94
CA PHE A 22 8.73 1.05 6.31
C PHE A 22 7.89 -0.23 6.46
N MET A 23 8.03 -1.19 5.55
CA MET A 23 7.16 -2.37 5.54
C MET A 23 7.54 -3.39 6.62
N ILE A 24 8.80 -3.48 7.04
CA ILE A 24 9.19 -4.37 8.16
C ILE A 24 8.49 -3.94 9.45
N PRO A 25 8.59 -2.68 9.93
CA PRO A 25 7.85 -2.23 11.11
C PRO A 25 6.34 -2.43 10.99
N TYR A 26 5.75 -2.09 9.83
CA TYR A 26 4.32 -2.32 9.59
C TYR A 26 3.93 -3.79 9.79
N MET A 27 4.66 -4.70 9.15
CA MET A 27 4.41 -6.14 9.26
C MET A 27 4.59 -6.64 10.69
N LEU A 28 5.63 -6.19 11.41
CA LEU A 28 5.87 -6.58 12.79
C LEU A 28 4.73 -6.13 13.72
N ILE A 29 4.23 -4.90 13.53
CA ILE A 29 3.09 -4.39 14.31
C ILE A 29 1.83 -5.22 13.98
N CYS A 30 1.53 -5.47 12.71
CA CYS A 30 0.37 -6.28 12.32
C CYS A 30 0.45 -7.71 12.87
N VAL A 31 1.63 -8.35 12.80
CA VAL A 31 1.82 -9.70 13.35
C VAL A 31 1.66 -9.68 14.87
N ALA A 32 2.23 -8.70 15.57
CA ALA A 32 2.06 -8.57 17.01
C ALA A 32 0.57 -8.36 17.38
N MET A 33 -0.17 -7.54 16.63
CA MET A 33 -1.62 -7.36 16.81
C MET A 33 -2.42 -8.65 16.60
N MET A 34 -1.96 -9.58 15.75
CA MET A 34 -2.68 -10.82 15.43
C MET A 34 -2.29 -12.00 16.33
N THR A 35 -1.10 -11.96 16.95
CA THR A 35 -0.52 -13.12 17.66
C THR A 35 -0.31 -12.89 19.15
N THR A 36 -0.46 -11.65 19.63
CA THR A 36 -0.23 -11.28 21.02
C THR A 36 -1.31 -10.34 21.53
N ASP A 37 -1.54 -10.35 22.84
CA ASP A 37 -2.46 -9.42 23.51
C ASP A 37 -1.81 -8.06 23.83
N ALA A 38 -0.68 -7.75 23.18
CA ALA A 38 0.16 -6.59 23.50
C ALA A 38 -0.54 -5.23 23.33
N PHE A 39 -1.67 -5.20 22.61
CA PHE A 39 -2.42 -3.99 22.32
C PHE A 39 -3.85 -4.01 22.89
N ASP A 40 -4.26 -5.07 23.57
CA ASP A 40 -5.61 -5.22 24.13
C ASP A 40 -5.92 -4.12 25.14
N GLU A 41 -4.93 -3.75 25.96
CA GLU A 41 -5.06 -2.67 26.93
C GLU A 41 -5.26 -1.30 26.28
N LEU A 42 -4.92 -1.13 25.00
CA LEU A 42 -5.03 0.13 24.26
C LEU A 42 -6.34 0.24 23.47
N MET A 43 -7.07 -0.88 23.31
CA MET A 43 -8.33 -0.91 22.58
C MET A 43 -9.39 -0.03 23.26
N GLY A 44 -10.08 0.80 22.48
CA GLY A 44 -11.11 1.71 22.97
C GLY A 44 -10.62 2.90 23.81
N LYS A 45 -9.31 2.99 24.10
CA LYS A 45 -8.72 4.10 24.85
C LYS A 45 -8.19 5.19 23.91
N PRO A 46 -8.08 6.45 24.37
CA PRO A 46 -7.44 7.51 23.58
C PRO A 46 -6.02 7.16 23.12
N ALA A 47 -5.29 6.36 23.90
CA ALA A 47 -3.96 5.87 23.53
C ALA A 47 -3.97 4.96 22.28
N GLY A 48 -5.10 4.33 21.94
CA GLY A 48 -5.27 3.57 20.71
C GLY A 48 -5.08 4.42 19.44
N TRP A 49 -5.31 5.74 19.51
CA TRP A 49 -5.02 6.65 18.38
C TRP A 49 -3.52 6.76 18.11
N ALA A 50 -2.68 6.71 19.15
CA ALA A 50 -1.23 6.72 18.98
C ALA A 50 -0.76 5.43 18.29
N LEU A 51 -1.34 4.28 18.65
CA LEU A 51 -1.09 3.02 17.96
C LEU A 51 -1.56 3.06 16.51
N ALA A 52 -2.76 3.58 16.24
CA ALA A 52 -3.26 3.75 14.87
C ALA A 52 -2.32 4.63 14.03
N ALA A 53 -1.83 5.74 14.59
CA ALA A 53 -0.84 6.60 13.93
C ALA A 53 0.50 5.86 13.70
N ALA A 54 0.97 5.07 14.66
CA ALA A 54 2.19 4.28 14.53
C ALA A 54 2.08 3.21 13.43
N VAL A 55 0.93 2.57 13.28
CA VAL A 55 0.67 1.57 12.22
C VAL A 55 0.51 2.24 10.86
N ALA A 56 -0.09 3.44 10.81
CA ALA A 56 -0.31 4.18 9.57
C ALA A 56 0.96 4.90 9.06
N ALA A 57 1.89 5.29 9.93
CA ALA A 57 3.09 6.03 9.54
C ALA A 57 3.95 5.30 8.49
N PRO A 58 4.24 3.98 8.61
CA PRO A 58 4.98 3.28 7.57
C PRO A 58 4.19 3.11 6.26
N VAL A 59 2.85 3.06 6.31
CA VAL A 59 2.02 3.08 5.10
C VAL A 59 2.25 4.38 4.32
N VAL A 60 2.19 5.53 5.01
CA VAL A 60 2.52 6.83 4.43
C VAL A 60 3.96 6.86 3.90
N GLY A 61 4.91 6.33 4.67
CA GLY A 61 6.31 6.21 4.26
C GLY A 61 6.50 5.42 2.97
N GLN A 62 5.77 4.33 2.78
CA GLN A 62 5.85 3.51 1.56
C GLN A 62 5.17 4.17 0.35
N LEU A 63 4.07 4.90 0.55
CA LEU A 63 3.49 5.73 -0.51
C LEU A 63 4.49 6.80 -0.95
N TRP A 64 5.12 7.49 0.02
CA TRP A 64 6.18 8.45 -0.27
C TRP A 64 7.38 7.81 -0.99
N ALA A 65 7.83 6.63 -0.55
CA ALA A 65 8.94 5.93 -1.18
C ALA A 65 8.66 5.61 -2.65
N THR A 66 7.41 5.25 -2.97
CA THR A 66 6.94 4.98 -4.33
C THR A 66 6.92 6.24 -5.18
N LEU A 67 6.40 7.36 -4.65
CA LEU A 67 6.43 8.65 -5.34
C LEU A 67 7.86 9.17 -5.53
N ALA A 68 8.75 8.94 -4.55
CA ALA A 68 10.16 9.28 -4.66
C ALA A 68 10.85 8.46 -5.74
N LEU A 69 10.52 7.17 -5.89
CA LEU A 69 11.01 6.35 -7.01
C LEU A 69 10.56 6.93 -8.35
N MET A 70 9.29 7.31 -8.50
CA MET A 70 8.77 7.93 -9.72
C MET A 70 9.52 9.23 -10.04
N ARG A 71 9.80 10.06 -9.03
CA ARG A 71 10.54 11.32 -9.19
C ARG A 71 12.00 11.09 -9.61
N GLU A 72 12.63 10.06 -9.07
CA GLU A 72 14.03 9.69 -9.34
C GLU A 72 14.20 8.87 -10.65
N SER A 73 13.11 8.44 -11.26
CA SER A 73 13.10 7.66 -12.51
C SER A 73 13.11 8.56 -13.75
N ASP A 74 13.48 7.98 -14.90
CA ASP A 74 13.33 8.63 -16.20
C ASP A 74 11.85 8.92 -16.54
N GLU A 75 11.62 9.81 -17.51
CA GLU A 75 10.29 10.28 -17.87
C GLU A 75 9.35 9.14 -18.30
N PHE A 76 9.86 8.16 -19.06
CA PHE A 76 9.06 7.04 -19.52
C PHE A 76 8.63 6.14 -18.35
N VAL A 77 9.58 5.74 -17.50
CA VAL A 77 9.28 4.91 -16.31
C VAL A 77 8.37 5.65 -15.35
N ARG A 78 8.58 6.95 -15.14
CA ARG A 78 7.71 7.80 -14.32
C ARG A 78 6.28 7.82 -14.85
N MET A 79 6.08 8.04 -16.15
CA MET A 79 4.75 8.08 -16.75
C MET A 79 4.03 6.73 -16.68
N VAL A 80 4.73 5.64 -16.99
CA VAL A 80 4.17 4.28 -16.88
C VAL A 80 3.78 3.97 -15.44
N ALA A 81 4.66 4.24 -14.47
CA ALA A 81 4.40 4.01 -13.06
C ALA A 81 3.23 4.86 -12.54
N ALA A 82 3.15 6.14 -12.93
CA ALA A 82 2.04 7.02 -12.57
C ALA A 82 0.70 6.50 -13.12
N LYS A 83 0.67 6.07 -14.40
CA LYS A 83 -0.53 5.48 -15.03
C LYS A 83 -0.99 4.22 -14.30
N GLN A 84 -0.06 3.33 -13.96
CA GLN A 84 -0.33 2.13 -13.14
C GLN A 84 -0.89 2.50 -11.77
N PHE A 85 -0.29 3.49 -11.10
CA PHE A 85 -0.69 3.94 -9.76
C PHE A 85 -2.10 4.54 -9.76
N ILE A 86 -2.42 5.38 -10.75
CA ILE A 86 -3.74 6.00 -10.91
C ILE A 86 -4.82 4.93 -11.15
N ILE A 87 -4.57 4.00 -12.08
CA ILE A 87 -5.56 2.96 -12.42
C ILE A 87 -5.75 1.99 -11.24
N ALA A 88 -4.67 1.59 -10.56
CA ALA A 88 -4.75 0.78 -9.36
C ALA A 88 -5.53 1.47 -8.24
N SER A 89 -5.32 2.78 -8.05
CA SER A 89 -6.07 3.59 -7.09
C SER A 89 -7.56 3.63 -7.43
N GLY A 90 -7.90 3.83 -8.71
CA GLY A 90 -9.28 3.82 -9.19
C GLY A 90 -9.97 2.47 -8.98
N LEU A 91 -9.28 1.36 -9.28
CA LEU A 91 -9.80 0.01 -9.05
C LEU A 91 -10.04 -0.27 -7.57
N ALA A 92 -9.07 0.08 -6.70
CA ALA A 92 -9.20 -0.09 -5.26
C ALA A 92 -10.35 0.74 -4.69
N MET A 93 -10.49 1.99 -5.14
CA MET A 93 -11.59 2.88 -4.75
C MET A 93 -12.95 2.34 -5.18
N ALA A 94 -13.07 1.88 -6.43
CA ALA A 94 -14.31 1.29 -6.95
C ALA A 94 -14.70 0.02 -6.18
N ALA A 95 -13.74 -0.87 -5.93
CA ALA A 95 -13.97 -2.10 -5.17
C ALA A 95 -14.35 -1.83 -3.70
N ALA A 96 -13.66 -0.90 -3.02
CA ALA A 96 -13.99 -0.49 -1.66
C ALA A 96 -15.39 0.15 -1.59
N THR A 97 -15.75 0.98 -2.57
CA THR A 97 -17.09 1.60 -2.67
C THR A 97 -18.17 0.55 -2.88
N PHE A 98 -17.95 -0.39 -3.80
CA PHE A 98 -18.85 -1.51 -4.04
C PHE A 98 -19.08 -2.33 -2.76
N TRP A 99 -18.01 -2.65 -2.03
CA TRP A 99 -18.13 -3.39 -0.78
C TRP A 99 -18.86 -2.61 0.32
N GLY A 100 -18.58 -1.31 0.48
CA GLY A 100 -19.29 -0.46 1.45
C GLY A 100 -20.80 -0.36 1.19
N PHE A 101 -21.20 -0.34 -0.09
CA PHE A 101 -22.61 -0.46 -0.45
C PHE A 101 -23.15 -1.88 -0.21
N GLY A 102 -22.34 -2.92 -0.39
CA GLY A 102 -22.66 -4.29 0.00
C GLY A 102 -22.95 -4.42 1.50
N GLU A 103 -22.15 -3.78 2.35
CA GLU A 103 -22.40 -3.74 3.81
C GLU A 103 -23.72 -3.02 4.13
N SER A 104 -24.01 -1.92 3.42
CA SER A 104 -25.19 -1.09 3.67
C SER A 104 -26.50 -1.70 3.16
N PHE A 105 -26.48 -2.35 1.99
CA PHE A 105 -27.68 -2.79 1.28
C PHE A 105 -27.84 -4.30 1.16
N ALA A 106 -26.73 -5.04 1.11
CA ALA A 106 -26.73 -6.48 0.83
C ALA A 106 -26.42 -7.35 2.06
N GLY A 107 -26.21 -6.74 3.23
CA GLY A 107 -25.84 -7.46 4.46
C GLY A 107 -24.47 -8.11 4.39
N ALA A 108 -23.55 -7.59 3.57
CA ALA A 108 -22.19 -8.09 3.49
C ALA A 108 -21.46 -7.94 4.85
N PRO A 109 -20.52 -8.83 5.19
CA PRO A 109 -19.79 -8.73 6.44
C PRO A 109 -18.91 -7.46 6.45
N HIS A 110 -18.82 -6.85 7.62
CA HIS A 110 -18.01 -5.64 7.82
C HIS A 110 -16.53 -5.95 7.60
N LEU A 111 -15.90 -5.20 6.69
CA LEU A 111 -14.46 -5.26 6.47
C LEU A 111 -13.77 -4.02 7.04
N PRO A 112 -12.66 -4.18 7.76
CA PRO A 112 -11.96 -3.03 8.29
C PRO A 112 -11.32 -2.20 7.16
N ALA A 113 -11.50 -0.88 7.24
CA ALA A 113 -11.11 0.06 6.18
C ALA A 113 -9.62 0.00 5.78
N TRP A 114 -8.74 -0.41 6.68
CA TRP A 114 -7.30 -0.53 6.39
C TRP A 114 -6.99 -1.59 5.33
N LEU A 115 -7.92 -2.50 5.01
CA LEU A 115 -7.79 -3.47 3.90
C LEU A 115 -7.73 -2.82 2.52
N ILE A 116 -8.10 -1.55 2.39
CA ILE A 116 -7.92 -0.80 1.13
C ILE A 116 -6.44 -0.74 0.71
N TYR A 117 -5.51 -0.76 1.66
CA TYR A 117 -4.08 -0.67 1.37
C TYR A 117 -3.51 -1.92 0.67
N PRO A 118 -3.70 -3.16 1.20
CA PRO A 118 -3.31 -4.35 0.46
C PRO A 118 -4.13 -4.52 -0.84
N LEU A 119 -5.40 -4.13 -0.86
CA LEU A 119 -6.22 -4.13 -2.09
C LEU A 119 -5.62 -3.24 -3.17
N PHE A 120 -5.15 -2.04 -2.81
CA PHE A 120 -4.46 -1.13 -3.73
C PHE A 120 -3.20 -1.78 -4.33
N TRP A 121 -2.35 -2.40 -3.51
CA TRP A 121 -1.14 -3.06 -4.01
C TRP A 121 -1.44 -4.31 -4.84
N ALA A 122 -2.50 -5.04 -4.51
CA ALA A 122 -2.99 -6.15 -5.33
C ALA A 122 -3.45 -5.64 -6.70
N ALA A 123 -4.23 -4.55 -6.74
CA ALA A 123 -4.64 -3.91 -7.99
C ALA A 123 -3.43 -3.38 -8.78
N PHE A 124 -2.43 -2.81 -8.11
CA PHE A 124 -1.19 -2.35 -8.75
C PHE A 124 -0.44 -3.52 -9.41
N GLY A 125 -0.28 -4.64 -8.69
CA GLY A 125 0.34 -5.86 -9.21
C GLY A 125 -0.45 -6.48 -10.37
N LEU A 126 -1.79 -6.40 -10.33
CA LEU A 126 -2.66 -6.84 -11.40
C LEU A 126 -2.50 -5.99 -12.66
N VAL A 127 -2.44 -4.67 -12.51
CA VAL A 127 -2.43 -3.71 -13.63
C VAL A 127 -1.05 -3.57 -14.28
N ALA A 128 0.03 -3.68 -13.50
CA ALA A 128 1.39 -3.42 -13.95
C ALA A 128 1.83 -4.25 -15.20
N PRO A 129 1.47 -5.54 -15.34
CA PRO A 129 1.78 -6.33 -16.54
C PRO A 129 1.07 -5.85 -17.82
N PHE A 130 -0.10 -5.21 -17.69
CA PHE A 130 -0.90 -4.74 -18.84
C PHE A 130 -0.50 -3.34 -19.28
N ILE A 131 -0.03 -2.50 -18.35
CA ILE A 131 0.37 -1.13 -18.65
C ILE A 131 1.89 -1.06 -18.80
N ARG A 132 2.36 -1.11 -20.05
CA ARG A 132 3.79 -1.04 -20.40
C ARG A 132 4.16 0.13 -21.29
N SER A 133 3.19 0.96 -21.68
CA SER A 133 3.37 2.11 -22.57
C SER A 133 2.87 3.38 -21.92
N SER A 134 3.54 4.49 -22.22
CA SER A 134 3.20 5.85 -21.80
C SER A 134 2.12 6.52 -22.67
N ASN A 135 1.82 5.94 -23.85
CA ASN A 135 0.82 6.45 -24.78
C ASN A 135 -0.62 6.08 -24.36
#